data_AF-A0A060UST4-F1
#
_entry.id   AF-A0A060UST4-F1
#
_cell.length_a   1.000
_cell.length_b   1.000
_cell.length_c   1.000
_cell.angle_alpha   90.00
_cell.angle_beta   90.00
_cell.angle_gamma   90.00
#
_symmetry.space_group_name_H-M   'P 1'
#
loop_
_entity.id
_entity.type
_entity.pdbx_description
1 polymer ?
#
loop_
_entity_poly.entity_id
_entity_poly.type
_entity_poly.pdbx_seq_one_letter_code
_entity_poly.pdbx_strand_id
1 'polypeptide(L)'
;MLSAYSPTLKRPTKLSADWYRSFHTIFYLSQVTNLTLLTYIDSFIHQDEVAIIDNFKDDLIDKKIIRINDENQSYSIVKRSEFNSIHIEDTLRLVIEKVIQNNGHLNEMLLFGMGLELDGNKEKEVEVDLNSLLNATSSKNWYDALRGLLNVWEFLFLYGNIESTLKSILKKEGVANEEKLIPSIFEHFDDLEESMGVPKSSVFDLWSLYTELRNIYAHGHGLITKLAKSNLGGKLDMARKSIPSFYDNGGIVITDINGIFNKSNIQKDKFYFLKDDELNIFRNLIINIAESMDHVHQKLNG
;
A
#
# COMPACT_ATOMS: atom_id res chain seq x y z
N MET A 1 -11.91 -17.16 -4.43
CA MET A 1 -11.40 -16.96 -5.81
C MET A 1 -11.89 -15.58 -6.24
N LEU A 2 -11.03 -14.57 -6.15
CA LEU A 2 -11.38 -13.15 -6.28
C LEU A 2 -11.05 -12.65 -7.69
N SER A 3 -12.05 -12.26 -8.48
CA SER A 3 -11.89 -11.82 -9.88
C SER A 3 -11.70 -10.29 -10.03
N ALA A 4 -11.19 -9.60 -9.01
CA ALA A 4 -11.02 -8.14 -9.01
C ALA A 4 -9.55 -7.64 -9.14
N TYR A 5 -8.57 -8.51 -9.32
CA TYR A 5 -7.22 -8.27 -8.76
C TYR A 5 -6.13 -7.72 -9.70
N SER A 6 -6.49 -7.15 -10.84
CA SER A 6 -5.51 -6.35 -11.59
C SER A 6 -6.21 -5.14 -12.20
N PRO A 7 -6.28 -4.02 -11.46
CA PRO A 7 -6.79 -2.77 -11.97
C PRO A 7 -6.00 -2.39 -13.24
N THR A 8 -6.66 -2.43 -14.39
CA THR A 8 -6.06 -2.08 -15.69
C THR A 8 -6.63 -0.77 -16.18
N LEU A 9 -5.77 0.15 -16.59
CA LEU A 9 -6.15 1.43 -17.15
C LEU A 9 -6.20 1.32 -18.68
N LYS A 10 -7.23 1.85 -19.32
CA LYS A 10 -7.35 1.89 -20.78
C LYS A 10 -6.20 2.68 -21.39
N ARG A 11 -5.62 2.13 -22.46
CA ARG A 11 -4.55 2.78 -23.20
C ARG A 11 -5.02 4.14 -23.77
N PRO A 12 -4.25 5.23 -23.61
CA PRO A 12 -4.57 6.53 -24.18
C PRO A 12 -4.65 6.48 -25.71
N THR A 13 -5.56 7.25 -26.27
CA THR A 13 -5.71 7.44 -27.72
C THR A 13 -5.04 8.74 -28.17
N LYS A 14 -5.10 9.03 -29.48
CA LYS A 14 -4.68 10.33 -30.03
C LYS A 14 -5.55 11.50 -29.53
N LEU A 15 -6.79 11.22 -29.13
CA LEU A 15 -7.73 12.21 -28.61
C LEU A 15 -7.69 12.33 -27.08
N SER A 16 -7.04 11.38 -26.38
CA SER A 16 -6.88 11.47 -24.93
C SER A 16 -6.10 12.72 -24.53
N ALA A 17 -6.48 13.28 -23.39
CA ALA A 17 -5.83 14.45 -22.83
C ALA A 17 -4.39 14.16 -22.41
N ASP A 18 -3.53 15.18 -22.44
CA ASP A 18 -2.12 15.03 -22.05
C ASP A 18 -1.96 14.66 -20.56
N TRP A 19 -2.86 15.14 -19.70
CA TRP A 19 -2.90 14.74 -18.30
C TRP A 19 -3.24 13.24 -18.15
N TYR A 20 -4.11 12.68 -18.99
CA TYR A 20 -4.47 11.27 -18.94
C TYR A 20 -3.32 10.37 -19.40
N ARG A 21 -2.59 10.79 -20.45
CA ARG A 21 -1.36 10.12 -20.90
C ARG A 21 -0.28 10.09 -19.82
N SER A 22 -0.14 11.20 -19.11
CA SER A 22 0.80 11.35 -18.00
C SER A 22 0.38 10.46 -16.82
N PHE A 23 -0.90 10.52 -16.44
CA PHE A 23 -1.49 9.67 -15.41
C PHE A 23 -1.30 8.18 -15.72
N HIS A 24 -1.56 7.75 -16.96
CA HIS A 24 -1.36 6.37 -17.39
C HIS A 24 0.09 5.91 -17.22
N THR A 25 1.04 6.74 -17.64
CA THR A 25 2.47 6.42 -17.48
C THR A 25 2.86 6.27 -16.02
N ILE A 26 2.41 7.21 -15.16
CA ILE A 26 2.71 7.21 -13.73
C ILE A 26 2.05 6.02 -13.03
N PHE A 27 0.81 5.68 -13.40
CA PHE A 27 0.08 4.54 -12.85
C PHE A 27 0.81 3.22 -13.14
N TYR A 28 1.23 2.98 -14.37
CA TYR A 28 1.98 1.77 -14.70
C TYR A 28 3.40 1.77 -14.13
N LEU A 29 4.05 2.94 -14.00
CA LEU A 29 5.34 3.06 -13.34
C LEU A 29 5.26 2.63 -11.87
N SER A 30 4.22 3.06 -11.14
CA SER A 30 4.05 2.69 -9.73
C SER A 30 3.78 1.19 -9.58
N GLN A 31 2.90 0.64 -10.43
CA GLN A 31 2.55 -0.78 -10.44
C GLN A 31 3.77 -1.66 -10.74
N VAL A 32 4.53 -1.33 -11.78
CA VAL A 32 5.74 -2.07 -12.16
C VAL A 32 6.79 -2.00 -11.06
N THR A 33 6.98 -0.82 -10.44
CA THR A 33 7.94 -0.66 -9.34
C THR A 33 7.56 -1.53 -8.15
N ASN A 34 6.31 -1.46 -7.69
CA ASN A 34 5.84 -2.25 -6.55
C ASN A 34 5.92 -3.76 -6.85
N LEU A 35 5.42 -4.19 -8.02
CA LEU A 35 5.45 -5.59 -8.42
C LEU A 35 6.88 -6.13 -8.55
N THR A 36 7.80 -5.33 -9.09
CA THR A 36 9.21 -5.73 -9.22
C THR A 36 9.84 -5.95 -7.85
N LEU A 37 9.62 -5.04 -6.89
CA LEU A 37 10.15 -5.18 -5.53
C LEU A 37 9.57 -6.40 -4.81
N LEU A 38 8.25 -6.61 -4.89
CA LEU A 38 7.60 -7.79 -4.30
C LEU A 38 8.09 -9.09 -4.95
N THR A 39 8.16 -9.14 -6.29
CA THR A 39 8.64 -10.32 -7.02
C THR A 39 10.11 -10.61 -6.69
N TYR A 40 10.93 -9.58 -6.51
CA TYR A 40 12.30 -9.73 -6.07
C TYR A 40 12.37 -10.38 -4.69
N ILE A 41 11.63 -9.85 -3.71
CA ILE A 41 11.54 -10.43 -2.36
C ILE A 41 11.09 -11.91 -2.43
N ASP A 42 9.99 -12.18 -3.13
CA ASP A 42 9.45 -13.54 -3.25
C ASP A 42 10.42 -14.50 -3.96
N SER A 43 11.17 -14.03 -4.95
CA SER A 43 12.16 -14.84 -5.66
C SER A 43 13.34 -15.23 -4.78
N PHE A 44 13.84 -14.31 -3.95
CA PHE A 44 14.92 -14.61 -3.00
C PHE A 44 14.46 -15.60 -1.93
N ILE A 45 13.25 -15.39 -1.38
CA ILE A 45 12.66 -16.34 -0.43
C ILE A 45 12.54 -17.73 -1.08
N HIS A 46 12.09 -17.79 -2.34
CA HIS A 46 11.94 -19.06 -3.06
C HIS A 46 13.29 -19.77 -3.31
N GLN A 47 14.36 -19.03 -3.57
CA GLN A 47 15.70 -19.61 -3.74
C GLN A 47 16.22 -20.25 -2.44
N ASP A 48 15.90 -19.64 -1.30
CA ASP A 48 16.37 -20.10 0.01
C ASP A 48 15.41 -21.08 0.71
N GLU A 49 14.27 -21.41 0.08
CA GLU A 49 13.21 -22.24 0.67
C GLU A 49 13.71 -23.55 1.29
N VAL A 50 14.54 -24.29 0.54
CA VAL A 50 15.08 -25.58 0.99
C VAL A 50 15.95 -25.38 2.22
N ALA A 51 16.84 -24.39 2.20
CA ALA A 51 17.74 -24.10 3.30
C ALA A 51 16.99 -23.68 4.57
N ILE A 52 15.93 -22.87 4.43
CA ILE A 52 15.07 -22.47 5.57
C ILE A 52 14.39 -23.71 6.16
N ILE A 53 13.85 -24.58 5.32
CA ILE A 53 13.15 -25.79 5.78
C ILE A 53 14.12 -26.72 6.51
N ASP A 54 15.33 -26.91 5.98
CA ASP A 54 16.32 -27.78 6.61
C ASP A 54 16.80 -27.23 7.95
N ASN A 55 16.98 -25.91 8.05
CA ASN A 55 17.46 -25.26 9.28
C ASN A 55 16.41 -25.14 10.39
N PHE A 56 15.12 -25.02 10.03
CA PHE A 56 14.02 -24.73 10.96
C PHE A 56 12.93 -25.81 10.98
N LYS A 57 13.23 -27.02 10.48
CA LYS A 57 12.24 -28.07 10.23
C LYS A 57 11.28 -28.33 11.38
N ASP A 58 11.81 -28.60 12.57
CA ASP A 58 11.02 -28.99 13.74
C ASP A 58 10.11 -27.83 14.20
N ASP A 59 10.67 -26.62 14.29
CA ASP A 59 9.95 -25.39 14.60
C ASP A 59 8.81 -25.09 13.61
N LEU A 60 9.06 -25.30 12.31
CA LEU A 60 8.09 -25.06 11.25
C LEU A 60 6.91 -26.06 11.31
N ILE A 61 7.17 -27.30 11.72
CA ILE A 61 6.14 -28.33 11.93
C ILE A 61 5.31 -28.01 13.17
N ASP A 62 5.98 -27.67 14.28
CA ASP A 62 5.32 -27.34 15.55
C ASP A 62 4.39 -26.13 15.40
N LYS A 63 4.84 -25.10 14.66
CA LYS A 63 4.03 -23.91 14.33
C LYS A 63 2.98 -24.15 13.25
N LYS A 64 2.92 -25.36 12.67
CA LYS A 64 2.03 -25.76 11.56
C LYS A 64 2.17 -24.87 10.33
N ILE A 65 3.39 -24.40 10.07
CA ILE A 65 3.74 -23.60 8.88
C ILE A 65 3.97 -24.54 7.70
N ILE A 66 4.64 -25.66 7.94
CA ILE A 66 4.81 -26.75 6.96
C ILE A 66 4.13 -28.03 7.45
N ARG A 67 3.73 -28.88 6.51
CA ARG A 67 3.24 -30.23 6.78
C ARG A 67 4.04 -31.24 5.96
N ILE A 68 4.53 -32.28 6.63
CA ILE A 68 5.15 -33.43 5.99
C ILE A 68 4.04 -34.33 5.45
N ASN A 69 4.21 -34.79 4.23
CA ASN A 69 3.40 -35.83 3.63
C ASN A 69 4.02 -37.19 3.93
N ASP A 70 3.31 -38.01 4.71
CA ASP A 70 3.80 -39.28 5.24
C ASP A 70 4.14 -40.31 4.15
N GLU A 71 3.52 -40.18 2.97
CA GLU A 71 3.67 -41.14 1.86
C GLU A 71 4.99 -41.00 1.09
N ASN A 72 5.55 -39.78 1.01
CA ASN A 72 6.73 -39.49 0.18
C ASN A 72 7.78 -38.62 0.88
N GLN A 73 7.61 -38.32 2.17
CA GLN A 73 8.49 -37.44 2.95
C GLN A 73 8.64 -36.03 2.34
N SER A 74 7.74 -35.64 1.43
CA SER A 74 7.72 -34.28 0.87
C SER A 74 7.05 -33.30 1.83
N TYR A 75 7.43 -32.03 1.75
CA TYR A 75 6.81 -30.97 2.55
C TYR A 75 5.85 -30.15 1.70
N SER A 76 4.81 -29.62 2.36
CA SER A 76 3.92 -28.61 1.81
C SER A 76 3.87 -27.41 2.73
N ILE A 77 4.03 -26.20 2.19
CA ILE A 77 3.93 -24.96 2.94
C ILE A 77 2.45 -24.60 3.08
N VAL A 78 1.92 -24.72 4.29
CA VAL A 78 0.50 -24.47 4.60
C VAL A 78 0.25 -22.98 4.82
N LYS A 79 1.24 -22.27 5.38
CA LYS A 79 1.14 -20.85 5.72
C LYS A 79 2.24 -20.03 5.08
N ARG A 80 2.03 -19.62 3.82
CA ARG A 80 3.06 -18.95 3.01
C ARG A 80 3.55 -17.62 3.61
N SER A 81 2.67 -16.76 4.10
CA SER A 81 3.10 -15.48 4.70
C SER A 81 3.95 -15.67 5.97
N GLU A 82 3.59 -16.63 6.83
CA GLU A 82 4.36 -16.93 8.03
C GLU A 82 5.73 -17.53 7.67
N PHE A 83 5.78 -18.40 6.66
CA PHE A 83 7.04 -18.94 6.13
C PHE A 83 7.94 -17.84 5.57
N ASN A 84 7.41 -17.01 4.68
CA ASN A 84 8.13 -15.90 4.06
C ASN A 84 8.67 -14.90 5.11
N SER A 85 7.96 -14.73 6.21
CA SER A 85 8.38 -13.85 7.30
C SER A 85 9.67 -14.30 7.99
N ILE A 86 9.98 -15.59 8.00
CA ILE A 86 11.19 -16.12 8.65
C ILE A 86 12.42 -15.63 7.90
N HIS A 87 12.43 -15.80 6.58
CA HIS A 87 13.51 -15.31 5.73
C HIS A 87 13.71 -13.79 5.82
N ILE A 88 12.60 -13.04 5.84
CA ILE A 88 12.64 -11.59 5.99
C ILE A 88 13.23 -11.21 7.35
N GLU A 89 12.81 -11.87 8.43
CA GLU A 89 13.34 -11.59 9.76
C GLU A 89 14.85 -11.83 9.82
N ASP A 90 15.33 -12.95 9.29
CA ASP A 90 16.76 -13.25 9.20
C ASP A 90 17.51 -12.19 8.38
N THR A 91 16.93 -11.77 7.24
CA THR A 91 17.49 -10.70 6.41
C THR A 91 17.57 -9.37 7.16
N LEU A 92 16.53 -9.01 7.91
CA LEU A 92 16.50 -7.78 8.71
C LEU A 92 17.54 -7.82 9.84
N ARG A 93 17.74 -8.97 10.50
CA ARG A 93 18.81 -9.16 11.49
C ARG A 93 20.18 -8.90 10.87
N LEU A 94 20.43 -9.51 9.70
CA LEU A 94 21.68 -9.28 8.96
C LEU A 94 21.88 -7.81 8.59
N VAL A 95 20.82 -7.08 8.20
CA VAL A 95 20.90 -5.65 7.91
C VAL A 95 21.19 -4.83 9.17
N ILE A 96 20.54 -5.13 10.29
CA ILE A 96 20.78 -4.45 11.56
C ILE A 96 22.24 -4.65 11.99
N GLU A 97 22.72 -5.89 12.00
CA GLU A 97 24.08 -6.24 12.38
C GLU A 97 25.11 -5.63 11.43
N LYS A 98 24.94 -5.84 10.11
CA LYS A 98 25.97 -5.49 9.13
C LYS A 98 25.95 -4.04 8.68
N VAL A 99 24.80 -3.37 8.74
CA VAL A 99 24.65 -1.99 8.23
C VAL A 99 24.48 -1.02 9.38
N ILE A 100 23.50 -1.23 10.26
CA ILE A 100 23.19 -0.24 11.30
C ILE A 100 24.29 -0.19 12.36
N GLN A 101 24.71 -1.35 12.86
CA GLN A 101 25.73 -1.42 13.90
C GLN A 101 27.15 -1.13 13.34
N ASN A 102 27.51 -1.68 12.18
CA ASN A 102 28.83 -1.41 11.57
C ASN A 102 28.98 0.01 11.00
N ASN A 103 27.91 0.69 10.57
CA ASN A 103 28.01 2.08 10.12
C ASN A 103 28.42 3.04 11.25
N GLY A 104 28.11 2.71 12.51
CA GLY A 104 28.63 3.46 13.66
C GLY A 104 30.16 3.49 13.66
N HIS A 105 30.77 2.31 13.51
CA HIS A 105 32.22 2.14 13.50
C HIS A 105 32.89 2.72 12.24
N LEU A 106 32.26 2.59 11.07
CA LEU A 106 32.77 3.13 9.80
C LEU A 106 32.76 4.67 9.78
N ASN A 107 31.70 5.30 10.30
CA ASN A 107 31.64 6.75 10.42
C ASN A 107 32.69 7.28 11.41
N GLU A 108 32.87 6.59 12.54
CA GLU A 108 33.92 6.90 13.51
C GLU A 108 35.32 6.81 12.88
N MET A 109 35.63 5.71 12.18
CA MET A 109 36.92 5.54 11.49
C MET A 109 37.16 6.62 10.43
N LEU A 110 36.15 6.99 9.65
CA LEU A 110 36.26 8.05 8.63
C LEU A 110 36.49 9.42 9.28
N LEU A 111 35.81 9.74 10.38
CA LEU A 111 35.97 11.00 11.08
C LEU A 111 37.33 11.11 11.78
N PHE A 112 37.81 10.03 12.40
CA PHE A 112 39.18 9.96 12.92
C PHE A 112 40.23 10.12 11.82
N GLY A 113 40.02 9.49 10.65
CA GLY A 113 40.89 9.66 9.48
C GLY A 113 40.92 11.09 8.93
N MET A 114 39.89 11.90 9.22
CA MET A 114 39.82 13.32 8.89
C MET A 114 40.35 14.25 9.99
N GLY A 115 40.88 13.71 11.10
CA GLY A 115 41.38 14.49 12.23
C GLY A 115 40.28 15.21 13.02
N LEU A 116 39.02 14.77 12.86
CA LEU A 116 37.88 15.29 13.62
C LEU A 116 37.69 14.41 14.84
N GLU A 117 37.87 14.98 16.03
CA GLU A 117 37.57 14.32 17.29
C GLU A 117 36.04 14.32 17.48
N LEU A 118 35.45 13.15 17.71
CA LEU A 118 34.04 13.00 18.07
C LEU A 118 33.81 13.39 19.53
N ASP A 119 34.06 14.67 19.86
CA ASP A 119 33.75 15.19 21.18
C ASP A 119 32.23 15.08 21.43
N GLY A 120 31.82 14.11 22.25
CA GLY A 120 30.46 14.00 22.76
C GLY A 120 29.47 13.11 22.01
N ASN A 121 29.84 12.48 20.88
CA ASN A 121 29.08 11.34 20.37
C ASN A 121 29.54 10.09 21.11
N LYS A 122 29.12 9.95 22.38
CA LYS A 122 29.01 8.63 23.00
C LYS A 122 28.36 7.72 21.97
N GLU A 123 28.94 6.55 21.71
CA GLU A 123 28.30 5.47 20.95
C GLU A 123 26.81 5.49 21.29
N LYS A 124 25.99 5.99 20.37
CA LYS A 124 24.55 5.90 20.56
C LYS A 124 24.29 4.41 20.44
N GLU A 125 23.98 3.77 21.56
CA GLU A 125 23.63 2.36 21.58
C GLU A 125 22.33 2.23 20.79
N VAL A 126 22.45 1.94 19.49
CA VAL A 126 21.31 1.74 18.60
C VAL A 126 20.86 0.29 18.78
N GLU A 127 20.02 0.07 19.78
CA GLU A 127 19.32 -1.20 19.98
C GLU A 127 18.08 -1.23 19.08
N VAL A 128 18.10 -2.08 18.05
CA VAL A 128 16.96 -2.29 17.15
C VAL A 128 16.34 -3.65 17.46
N ASP A 129 15.26 -3.65 18.25
CA ASP A 129 14.47 -4.86 18.50
C ASP A 129 13.38 -5.05 17.44
N LEU A 130 13.56 -6.07 16.59
CA LEU A 130 12.60 -6.44 15.56
C LEU A 130 11.21 -6.77 16.14
N ASN A 131 11.13 -7.37 17.33
CA ASN A 131 9.84 -7.70 17.92
C ASN A 131 9.10 -6.43 18.32
N SER A 132 9.78 -5.49 18.96
CA SER A 132 9.23 -4.17 19.29
C SER A 132 8.79 -3.41 18.03
N LEU A 133 9.59 -3.44 16.97
CA LEU A 133 9.23 -2.81 15.69
C LEU A 133 7.98 -3.43 15.06
N LEU A 134 7.89 -4.76 14.99
CA LEU A 134 6.72 -5.44 14.44
C LEU A 134 5.48 -5.20 15.31
N ASN A 135 5.62 -5.21 16.64
CA ASN A 135 4.55 -4.93 17.61
C ASN A 135 4.01 -3.51 17.53
N ALA A 136 4.83 -2.55 17.07
CA ALA A 136 4.39 -1.19 16.78
C ALA A 136 3.47 -1.13 15.55
N THR A 137 3.36 -2.20 14.76
CA THR A 137 2.46 -2.30 13.60
C THR A 137 1.21 -3.13 13.90
N SER A 138 0.22 -3.01 13.03
CA SER A 138 -0.97 -3.88 13.02
C SER A 138 -0.74 -5.22 12.30
N SER A 139 0.44 -5.43 11.72
CA SER A 139 0.81 -6.64 10.98
C SER A 139 1.08 -7.82 11.91
N LYS A 140 0.79 -9.03 11.44
CA LYS A 140 1.02 -10.27 12.21
C LYS A 140 2.43 -10.83 12.04
N ASN A 141 3.09 -10.49 10.94
CA ASN A 141 4.40 -11.00 10.54
C ASN A 141 5.11 -9.95 9.65
N TRP A 142 6.41 -10.13 9.43
CA TRP A 142 7.24 -9.19 8.69
C TRP A 142 6.93 -9.14 7.19
N TYR A 143 6.51 -10.26 6.60
CA TYR A 143 6.09 -10.29 5.19
C TYR A 143 4.90 -9.36 4.94
N ASP A 144 3.86 -9.47 5.77
CA ASP A 144 2.69 -8.60 5.69
C ASP A 144 3.05 -7.13 6.00
N ALA A 145 3.99 -6.88 6.91
CA ALA A 145 4.46 -5.53 7.23
C ALA A 145 5.21 -4.87 6.07
N LEU A 146 6.16 -5.57 5.44
CA LEU A 146 6.90 -5.06 4.29
C LEU A 146 5.99 -4.83 3.08
N ARG A 147 5.10 -5.77 2.80
CA ARG A 147 4.10 -5.62 1.74
C ARG A 147 3.19 -4.42 1.98
N GLY A 148 2.73 -4.25 3.22
CA GLY A 148 1.94 -3.09 3.63
C GLY A 148 2.68 -1.77 3.43
N LEU A 149 3.97 -1.70 3.74
CA LEU A 149 4.80 -0.52 3.52
C LEU A 149 4.91 -0.16 2.04
N LEU A 150 5.14 -1.15 1.17
CA LEU A 150 5.16 -0.95 -0.27
C LEU A 150 3.80 -0.46 -0.80
N ASN A 151 2.71 -1.00 -0.26
CA ASN A 151 1.36 -0.54 -0.58
C ASN A 151 1.11 0.92 -0.16
N VAL A 152 1.62 1.35 1.00
CA VAL A 152 1.53 2.75 1.45
C VAL A 152 2.33 3.68 0.53
N TRP A 153 3.53 3.27 0.12
CA TRP A 153 4.33 4.04 -0.84
C TRP A 153 3.56 4.24 -2.16
N GLU A 154 3.04 3.16 -2.73
CA GLU A 154 2.30 3.25 -4.00
C GLU A 154 1.03 4.09 -3.83
N PHE A 155 0.31 3.90 -2.73
CA PHE A 155 -0.87 4.67 -2.41
C PHE A 155 -0.57 6.18 -2.39
N LEU A 156 0.46 6.61 -1.65
CA LEU A 156 0.83 8.02 -1.56
C LEU A 156 1.27 8.58 -2.92
N PHE A 157 2.03 7.79 -3.69
CA PHE A 157 2.50 8.18 -5.02
C PHE A 157 1.34 8.38 -6.00
N LEU A 158 0.42 7.41 -6.07
CA LEU A 158 -0.77 7.47 -6.92
C LEU A 158 -1.73 8.58 -6.47
N TYR A 159 -1.95 8.73 -5.16
CA TYR A 159 -2.80 9.77 -4.60
C TYR A 159 -2.26 11.16 -4.96
N GLY A 160 -0.96 11.41 -4.75
CA GLY A 160 -0.35 12.70 -5.11
C GLY A 160 -0.49 13.01 -6.60
N ASN A 161 -0.37 12.00 -7.46
CA ASN A 161 -0.52 12.17 -8.90
C ASN A 161 -1.96 12.51 -9.32
N ILE A 162 -2.96 11.74 -8.86
CA ILE A 162 -4.36 12.02 -9.18
C ILE A 162 -4.77 13.36 -8.58
N GLU A 163 -4.38 13.65 -7.33
CA GLU A 163 -4.65 14.92 -6.65
C GLU A 163 -4.13 16.12 -7.48
N SER A 164 -2.88 16.06 -7.93
CA SER A 164 -2.27 17.09 -8.78
C SER A 164 -3.02 17.26 -10.10
N THR A 165 -3.39 16.14 -10.73
CA THR A 165 -4.17 16.11 -11.97
C THR A 165 -5.53 16.80 -11.80
N LEU A 166 -6.28 16.44 -10.75
CA LEU A 166 -7.58 17.05 -10.47
C LEU A 166 -7.45 18.55 -10.17
N LYS A 167 -6.44 18.96 -9.39
CA LYS A 167 -6.18 20.37 -9.07
C LYS A 167 -5.85 21.19 -10.34
N SER A 168 -5.06 20.62 -11.26
CA SER A 168 -4.71 21.25 -12.53
C SER A 168 -5.95 21.46 -13.42
N ILE A 169 -6.80 20.43 -13.54
CA ILE A 169 -8.05 20.49 -14.33
C ILE A 169 -9.00 21.57 -13.78
N LEU A 170 -9.14 21.62 -12.44
CA LEU A 170 -9.97 22.62 -11.77
C LEU A 170 -9.35 24.03 -11.75
N LYS A 171 -8.10 24.20 -12.20
CA LYS A 171 -7.32 25.43 -12.07
C LYS A 171 -7.26 25.95 -10.61
N LYS A 172 -7.18 25.01 -9.65
CA LYS A 172 -7.14 25.29 -8.19
C LYS A 172 -5.78 24.92 -7.58
N GLU A 173 -4.70 25.42 -8.19
CA GLU A 173 -3.35 25.22 -7.66
C GLU A 173 -3.22 25.83 -6.26
N GLY A 174 -2.91 25.00 -5.25
CA GLY A 174 -2.54 25.44 -3.90
C GLY A 174 -3.64 25.64 -2.84
N VAL A 175 -4.95 25.63 -3.16
CA VAL A 175 -6.01 26.03 -2.18
C VAL A 175 -7.24 25.10 -2.10
N ALA A 176 -7.27 23.98 -2.83
CA ALA A 176 -8.41 23.07 -2.75
C ALA A 176 -8.32 22.16 -1.51
N ASN A 177 -9.35 22.20 -0.64
CA ASN A 177 -9.61 21.15 0.35
C ASN A 177 -9.74 19.82 -0.38
N GLU A 178 -8.87 18.85 -0.06
CA GLU A 178 -8.71 17.58 -0.76
C GLU A 178 -10.02 16.79 -0.82
N GLU A 179 -10.85 16.86 0.22
CA GLU A 179 -12.16 16.19 0.25
C GLU A 179 -13.14 16.77 -0.77
N LYS A 180 -12.97 18.04 -1.15
CA LYS A 180 -13.84 18.75 -2.11
C LYS A 180 -13.38 18.62 -3.55
N LEU A 181 -12.24 17.96 -3.83
CA LEU A 181 -11.73 17.80 -5.18
C LEU A 181 -12.71 17.02 -6.06
N ILE A 182 -13.12 15.84 -5.62
CA ILE A 182 -14.05 15.01 -6.39
C ILE A 182 -15.42 15.67 -6.54
N PRO A 183 -16.07 16.22 -5.49
CA PRO A 183 -17.28 17.01 -5.67
C PRO A 183 -17.13 18.14 -6.69
N SER A 184 -16.03 18.89 -6.66
CA SER A 184 -15.77 19.97 -7.64
C SER A 184 -15.60 19.44 -9.07
N ILE A 185 -15.11 18.23 -9.25
CA ILE A 185 -14.94 17.58 -10.56
C ILE A 185 -16.29 17.16 -11.14
N PHE A 186 -17.20 16.62 -10.31
CA PHE A 186 -18.58 16.34 -10.72
C PHE A 186 -19.35 17.62 -11.08
N GLU A 187 -19.06 18.74 -10.40
CA GLU A 187 -19.61 20.06 -10.77
C GLU A 187 -19.01 20.61 -12.08
N HIS A 188 -17.80 20.17 -12.46
CA HIS A 188 -17.11 20.64 -13.67
C HIS A 188 -17.49 19.84 -14.92
N PHE A 189 -17.90 18.58 -14.76
CA PHE A 189 -18.25 17.66 -15.85
C PHE A 189 -19.65 17.07 -15.63
N ASP A 190 -20.66 17.67 -16.28
CA ASP A 190 -22.07 17.30 -16.13
C ASP A 190 -22.36 15.82 -16.44
N ASP A 191 -21.65 15.23 -17.43
CA ASP A 191 -21.85 13.84 -17.88
C ASP A 191 -20.97 12.82 -17.13
N LEU A 192 -20.25 13.22 -16.08
CA LEU A 192 -19.28 12.36 -15.43
C LEU A 192 -19.93 11.17 -14.70
N GLU A 193 -21.06 11.38 -14.02
CA GLU A 193 -21.77 10.31 -13.30
C GLU A 193 -22.24 9.22 -14.26
N GLU A 194 -22.79 9.60 -15.43
CA GLU A 194 -23.18 8.67 -16.48
C GLU A 194 -21.97 7.94 -17.08
N SER A 195 -20.89 8.67 -17.36
CA SER A 195 -19.64 8.13 -17.89
C SER A 195 -18.99 7.09 -16.97
N MET A 196 -18.99 7.36 -15.66
CA MET A 196 -18.44 6.49 -14.63
C MET A 196 -19.25 5.20 -14.46
N GLY A 197 -20.56 5.26 -14.71
CA GLY A 197 -21.46 4.15 -14.50
C GLY A 197 -21.45 3.67 -13.04
N VAL A 198 -21.20 4.56 -12.07
CA VAL A 198 -21.27 4.26 -10.62
C VAL A 198 -21.92 5.42 -9.88
N PRO A 199 -22.63 5.17 -8.76
CA PRO A 199 -23.27 6.25 -8.00
C PRO A 199 -22.23 7.25 -7.45
N LYS A 200 -22.45 8.55 -7.66
CA LYS A 200 -21.54 9.59 -7.15
C LYS A 200 -21.31 9.52 -5.63
N SER A 201 -22.34 9.13 -4.88
CA SER A 201 -22.24 8.97 -3.41
C SER A 201 -21.19 7.94 -3.04
N SER A 202 -21.10 6.82 -3.79
CA SER A 202 -20.12 5.78 -3.55
C SER A 202 -18.70 6.26 -3.84
N VAL A 203 -18.53 7.05 -4.91
CA VAL A 203 -17.25 7.70 -5.23
C VAL A 203 -16.84 8.67 -4.13
N PHE A 204 -17.77 9.49 -3.62
CA PHE A 204 -17.51 10.47 -2.57
C PHE A 204 -17.11 9.81 -1.24
N ASP A 205 -17.82 8.75 -0.84
CA ASP A 205 -17.51 8.00 0.38
C ASP A 205 -16.13 7.36 0.34
N LEU A 206 -15.79 6.73 -0.79
CA LEU A 206 -14.47 6.14 -1.00
C LEU A 206 -13.37 7.21 -1.02
N TRP A 207 -13.58 8.30 -1.77
CA TRP A 207 -12.62 9.40 -1.81
C TRP A 207 -12.37 9.98 -0.43
N SER A 208 -13.44 10.26 0.34
CA SER A 208 -13.34 10.79 1.70
C SER A 208 -12.52 9.89 2.63
N LEU A 209 -12.71 8.57 2.55
CA LEU A 209 -11.90 7.60 3.29
C LEU A 209 -10.42 7.66 2.89
N TYR A 210 -10.11 7.62 1.59
CA TYR A 210 -8.72 7.64 1.13
C TYR A 210 -8.04 8.97 1.40
N THR A 211 -8.75 10.11 1.36
CA THR A 211 -8.20 11.39 1.81
C THR A 211 -7.81 11.33 3.29
N GLU A 212 -8.62 10.72 4.16
CA GLU A 212 -8.26 10.55 5.57
C GLU A 212 -7.03 9.65 5.75
N LEU A 213 -7.00 8.53 5.03
CA LEU A 213 -5.85 7.62 5.04
C LEU A 213 -4.57 8.32 4.57
N ARG A 214 -4.64 9.10 3.49
CA ARG A 214 -3.53 9.93 3.01
C ARG A 214 -3.06 10.90 4.08
N ASN A 215 -3.95 11.57 4.79
CA ASN A 215 -3.57 12.50 5.86
C ASN A 215 -2.87 11.78 7.02
N ILE A 216 -3.32 10.57 7.38
CA ILE A 216 -2.66 9.73 8.39
C ILE A 216 -1.25 9.34 7.93
N TYR A 217 -1.07 8.97 6.67
CA TYR A 217 0.24 8.62 6.13
C TYR A 217 1.17 9.81 5.97
N ALA A 218 0.66 10.95 5.51
CA ALA A 218 1.46 12.16 5.29
C ALA A 218 1.93 12.82 6.60
N HIS A 219 1.09 12.82 7.65
CA HIS A 219 1.40 13.53 8.90
C HIS A 219 1.85 12.62 10.04
N GLY A 220 1.43 11.35 10.04
CA GLY A 220 1.75 10.39 11.10
C GLY A 220 2.51 9.16 10.61
N HIS A 221 2.91 9.12 9.33
CA HIS A 221 3.54 7.94 8.70
C HIS A 221 2.74 6.63 8.89
N GLY A 222 1.42 6.73 9.04
CA GLY A 222 0.55 5.57 9.30
C GLY A 222 0.24 5.31 10.77
N LEU A 223 0.79 6.08 11.71
CA LEU A 223 0.52 5.94 13.15
C LEU A 223 -0.91 6.39 13.48
N ILE A 224 -1.70 5.47 14.02
CA ILE A 224 -3.09 5.74 14.37
C ILE A 224 -3.18 6.43 15.73
N THR A 225 -3.36 7.75 15.70
CA THR A 225 -3.67 8.55 16.88
C THR A 225 -5.15 8.42 17.30
N LYS A 226 -5.49 8.92 18.50
CA LYS A 226 -6.90 9.01 18.95
C LYS A 226 -7.77 9.82 17.97
N LEU A 227 -7.23 10.93 17.45
CA LEU A 227 -7.92 11.78 16.49
C LEU A 227 -8.14 11.06 15.16
N ALA A 228 -7.08 10.46 14.59
CA ALA A 228 -7.15 9.69 13.36
C ALA A 228 -8.18 8.54 13.45
N LYS A 229 -8.18 7.81 14.57
CA LYS A 229 -9.15 6.73 14.80
C LYS A 229 -10.60 7.23 14.84
N SER A 230 -10.83 8.41 15.45
CA SER A 230 -12.15 9.04 15.50
C SER A 230 -12.63 9.46 14.11
N ASN A 231 -11.76 10.09 13.32
CA ASN A 231 -12.08 10.55 11.97
C ASN A 231 -12.35 9.40 11.00
N LEU A 232 -11.55 8.32 11.09
CA LEU A 232 -11.72 7.13 10.26
C LEU A 232 -13.03 6.39 10.57
N GLY A 233 -13.46 6.35 11.83
CA GLY A 233 -14.57 5.48 12.28
C GLY A 233 -15.82 5.56 11.41
N GLY A 234 -16.33 6.77 11.17
CA GLY A 234 -17.51 7.01 10.33
C GLY A 234 -17.24 6.77 8.84
N LYS A 235 -16.08 7.23 8.34
CA LYS A 235 -15.67 7.10 6.93
C LYS A 235 -15.52 5.63 6.50
N LEU A 236 -14.99 4.77 7.38
CA LEU A 236 -14.87 3.33 7.14
C LEU A 236 -16.24 2.67 6.94
N ASP A 237 -17.22 3.00 7.79
CA ASP A 237 -18.56 2.40 7.69
C ASP A 237 -19.29 2.84 6.43
N MET A 238 -19.14 4.11 6.03
CA MET A 238 -19.70 4.62 4.78
C MET A 238 -19.05 3.96 3.57
N ALA A 239 -17.72 3.94 3.51
CA ALA A 239 -16.97 3.30 2.43
C ALA A 239 -17.33 1.81 2.29
N ARG A 240 -17.42 1.05 3.38
CA ARG A 240 -17.79 -0.38 3.34
C ARG A 240 -19.19 -0.62 2.77
N LYS A 241 -20.14 0.30 3.00
CA LYS A 241 -21.48 0.24 2.39
C LYS A 241 -21.46 0.63 0.91
N SER A 242 -20.54 1.50 0.52
CA SER A 242 -20.41 2.02 -0.85
C SER A 242 -19.58 1.13 -1.78
N ILE A 243 -18.72 0.26 -1.23
CA ILE A 243 -17.93 -0.72 -2.00
C ILE A 243 -18.81 -1.61 -2.90
N PRO A 244 -19.86 -2.31 -2.41
CA PRO A 244 -20.73 -3.11 -3.28
C PRO A 244 -21.25 -2.32 -4.49
N SER A 245 -21.87 -1.17 -4.24
CA SER A 245 -22.45 -0.32 -5.28
C SER A 245 -21.43 0.21 -6.29
N PHE A 246 -20.18 0.39 -5.87
CA PHE A 246 -19.08 0.79 -6.75
C PHE A 246 -18.68 -0.33 -7.73
N TYR A 247 -18.86 -1.60 -7.36
CA TYR A 247 -18.48 -2.76 -8.16
C TYR A 247 -19.64 -3.48 -8.85
N ASP A 248 -20.89 -3.20 -8.46
CA ASP A 248 -22.10 -3.85 -8.97
C ASP A 248 -22.24 -3.76 -10.50
N ASN A 249 -21.81 -2.64 -11.11
CA ASN A 249 -21.92 -2.43 -12.56
C ASN A 249 -20.80 -3.11 -13.39
N GLY A 250 -19.77 -3.67 -12.74
CA GLY A 250 -18.62 -4.31 -13.40
C GLY A 250 -18.65 -5.85 -13.42
N GLY A 251 -19.67 -6.49 -12.84
CA GLY A 251 -19.70 -7.96 -12.69
C GLY A 251 -18.65 -8.52 -11.73
N ILE A 252 -18.07 -7.66 -10.87
CA ILE A 252 -17.01 -8.03 -9.94
C ILE A 252 -17.64 -8.45 -8.61
N VAL A 253 -17.54 -9.73 -8.28
CA VAL A 253 -18.02 -10.26 -6.99
C VAL A 253 -16.93 -10.11 -5.94
N ILE A 254 -17.18 -9.26 -4.93
CA ILE A 254 -16.30 -9.14 -3.77
C ILE A 254 -16.74 -10.16 -2.72
N THR A 255 -15.99 -11.25 -2.62
CA THR A 255 -16.36 -12.38 -1.76
C THR A 255 -16.08 -12.15 -0.27
N ASP A 256 -15.28 -11.14 0.09
CA ASP A 256 -14.93 -10.85 1.50
C ASP A 256 -14.91 -9.36 1.84
N ILE A 257 -16.08 -8.70 1.76
CA ILE A 257 -16.26 -7.31 2.21
C ILE A 257 -16.03 -7.16 3.72
N ASN A 258 -16.11 -8.27 4.48
CA ASN A 258 -15.94 -8.24 5.94
C ASN A 258 -14.47 -8.16 6.36
N GLY A 259 -13.56 -8.67 5.54
CA GLY A 259 -12.12 -8.56 5.75
C GLY A 259 -11.52 -7.19 5.40
N ILE A 260 -12.17 -6.45 4.50
CA ILE A 260 -11.74 -5.13 4.00
C ILE A 260 -12.03 -4.04 5.02
N PHE A 261 -11.04 -3.18 5.30
CA PHE A 261 -11.16 -2.06 6.25
C PHE A 261 -11.64 -2.52 7.64
N ASN A 262 -11.13 -3.67 8.09
CA ASN A 262 -11.52 -4.21 9.39
C ASN A 262 -11.01 -3.32 10.53
N LYS A 263 -11.96 -2.79 11.32
CA LYS A 263 -11.70 -1.92 12.48
C LYS A 263 -10.74 -2.54 13.51
N SER A 264 -10.64 -3.88 13.58
CA SER A 264 -9.68 -4.55 14.47
C SER A 264 -8.22 -4.27 14.11
N ASN A 265 -7.95 -3.92 12.85
CA ASN A 265 -6.59 -3.62 12.37
C ASN A 265 -6.22 -2.14 12.62
N ILE A 266 -7.21 -1.29 12.93
CA ILE A 266 -7.01 0.15 13.20
C ILE A 266 -6.92 0.35 14.72
N GLN A 267 -5.72 0.06 15.22
CA GLN A 267 -5.41 0.08 16.65
C GLN A 267 -4.71 1.38 17.03
N LYS A 268 -5.09 1.97 18.17
CA LYS A 268 -4.47 3.20 18.66
C LYS A 268 -2.98 2.94 18.94
N ASP A 269 -2.14 3.91 18.63
CA ASP A 269 -0.69 3.90 18.85
C ASP A 269 0.03 2.79 18.06
N LYS A 270 -0.57 2.33 16.96
CA LYS A 270 0.04 1.39 16.01
C LYS A 270 0.07 1.95 14.59
N PHE A 271 1.06 1.50 13.82
CA PHE A 271 1.12 1.74 12.38
C PHE A 271 0.09 0.85 11.65
N TYR A 272 -0.75 1.50 10.85
CA TYR A 272 -1.71 0.84 9.98
C TYR A 272 -1.22 0.86 8.55
N PHE A 273 -1.07 -0.30 7.92
CA PHE A 273 -0.66 -0.39 6.51
C PHE A 273 -1.81 -0.93 5.67
N LEU A 274 -2.00 -0.35 4.48
CA LEU A 274 -3.02 -0.80 3.54
C LEU A 274 -2.72 -2.21 3.05
N LYS A 275 -3.73 -3.07 3.10
CA LYS A 275 -3.69 -4.38 2.46
C LYS A 275 -3.91 -4.25 0.96
N ASP A 276 -3.58 -5.29 0.20
CA ASP A 276 -3.71 -5.25 -1.27
C ASP A 276 -5.15 -5.04 -1.71
N ASP A 277 -6.10 -5.65 -1.01
CA ASP A 277 -7.54 -5.51 -1.29
C ASP A 277 -7.96 -4.04 -1.15
N GLU A 278 -7.48 -3.39 -0.09
CA GLU A 278 -7.75 -1.99 0.22
C GLU A 278 -7.05 -1.05 -0.77
N LEU A 279 -5.84 -1.37 -1.22
CA LEU A 279 -5.13 -0.63 -2.27
C LEU A 279 -5.78 -0.84 -3.65
N ASN A 280 -6.29 -2.03 -3.95
CA ASN A 280 -6.95 -2.33 -5.22
C ASN A 280 -8.27 -1.58 -5.36
N ILE A 281 -9.01 -1.39 -4.27
CA ILE A 281 -10.18 -0.50 -4.27
C ILE A 281 -9.78 0.93 -4.62
N PHE A 282 -8.67 1.43 -4.07
CA PHE A 282 -8.17 2.76 -4.40
C PHE A 282 -7.76 2.87 -5.88
N ARG A 283 -7.02 1.88 -6.39
CA ARG A 283 -6.60 1.82 -7.80
C ARG A 283 -7.80 1.84 -8.74
N ASN A 284 -8.83 1.04 -8.47
CA ASN A 284 -10.06 1.02 -9.28
C ASN A 284 -10.82 2.36 -9.20
N LEU A 285 -10.86 2.99 -8.02
CA LEU A 285 -11.45 4.32 -7.85
C LEU A 285 -10.76 5.35 -8.76
N ILE A 286 -9.44 5.48 -8.70
CA ILE A 286 -8.71 6.48 -9.47
C ILE A 286 -8.70 6.16 -10.98
N ILE A 287 -8.72 4.88 -11.37
CA ILE A 287 -8.90 4.45 -12.77
C ILE A 287 -10.27 4.90 -13.28
N ASN A 288 -11.34 4.58 -12.55
CA ASN A 288 -12.69 4.92 -12.98
C ASN A 288 -12.87 6.44 -13.12
N ILE A 289 -12.32 7.22 -12.19
CA ILE A 289 -12.30 8.69 -12.28
C ILE A 289 -11.52 9.15 -13.53
N ALA A 290 -10.27 8.71 -13.70
CA ALA A 290 -9.41 9.16 -14.79
C ALA A 290 -9.96 8.78 -16.17
N GLU A 291 -10.40 7.53 -16.36
CA GLU A 291 -10.99 7.07 -17.62
C GLU A 291 -12.27 7.81 -17.97
N SER A 292 -13.14 8.05 -16.99
CA SER A 292 -14.42 8.70 -17.23
C SER A 292 -14.24 10.17 -17.58
N MET A 293 -13.28 10.83 -16.95
CA MET A 293 -12.88 12.20 -17.29
C MET A 293 -12.24 12.28 -18.69
N ASP A 294 -11.38 11.33 -19.07
CA ASP A 294 -10.80 11.28 -20.41
C ASP A 294 -11.86 10.99 -21.48
N HIS A 295 -12.84 10.13 -21.18
CA HIS A 295 -13.98 9.88 -22.06
C HIS A 295 -14.81 11.14 -22.31
N VAL A 296 -15.13 11.90 -21.25
CA VAL A 296 -15.83 13.18 -21.37
C VAL A 296 -14.99 14.18 -22.17
N HIS A 297 -13.67 14.24 -21.92
CA HIS A 297 -12.77 15.09 -22.70
C HIS A 297 -12.76 14.74 -24.20
N GLN A 298 -12.68 13.45 -24.53
CA GLN A 298 -12.68 12.97 -25.91
C GLN A 298 -14.02 13.30 -26.61
N LYS A 299 -15.16 13.22 -25.92
CA LYS A 299 -16.46 13.63 -26.46
C LYS A 299 -16.53 15.13 -26.80
N LEU A 300 -15.83 15.98 -26.05
CA LEU A 300 -15.84 17.43 -26.26
C LEU A 300 -14.90 17.89 -27.38
N ASN A 301 -13.85 17.10 -27.68
CA ASN A 301 -12.78 17.45 -28.61
C ASN A 301 -12.74 16.59 -29.89
N GLY A 302 -13.66 15.63 -30.04
CA GLY A 302 -13.84 14.78 -31.22
C GLY A 302 -15.00 15.24 -32.07
#